data_AF-A0A937S9S9-F1
#
_entry.id   AF-A0A937S9S9-F1
#
_cell.length_a   1.000
_cell.length_b   1.000
_cell.length_c   1.000
_cell.angle_alpha   90.00
_cell.angle_beta   90.00
_cell.angle_gamma   90.00
#
_symmetry.space_group_name_H-M   'P 1'
#
loop_
_entity.id
_entity.type
_entity.pdbx_description
1 polymer ?
#
loop_
_entity_poly.entity_id
_entity_poly.type
_entity_poly.pdbx_seq_one_letter_code
_entity_poly.pdbx_strand_id
1 'polypeptide(L)'
;MYSNSDPKVSHDPSSLRTKRIGGYLVEAGLLTPAQVNVALDDQKVNGLRFGEILAARGWVKQQTIEYLMEKVILPEQESLQQQDSSGDSTHQSDDVDTV
;
A
#
# COMPACT_ATOMS: atom_id res chain seq x y z
N MET A 1 -3.70 -31.36 22.80
CA MET A 1 -4.87 -30.54 23.21
C MET A 1 -4.49 -29.08 23.00
N TYR A 2 -5.35 -28.35 22.28
CA TYR A 2 -5.18 -27.00 21.72
C TYR A 2 -4.01 -26.78 20.74
N SER A 3 -4.26 -27.15 19.48
CA SER A 3 -3.59 -26.55 18.33
C SER A 3 -4.01 -25.08 18.24
N ASN A 4 -3.23 -24.17 18.83
CA ASN A 4 -3.25 -22.78 18.37
C ASN A 4 -2.38 -22.71 17.13
N SER A 5 -3.00 -23.10 16.01
CA SER A 5 -2.61 -22.56 14.71
C SER A 5 -2.94 -21.08 14.76
N ASP A 6 -2.07 -20.26 15.36
CA ASP A 6 -2.06 -18.84 15.05
C ASP A 6 -1.98 -18.75 13.52
N PRO A 7 -3.03 -18.27 12.83
CA PRO A 7 -2.90 -18.03 11.41
C PRO A 7 -1.81 -16.99 11.30
N LYS A 8 -0.68 -17.39 10.72
CA LYS A 8 0.42 -16.53 10.34
C LYS A 8 -0.18 -15.28 9.73
N VAL A 9 -0.26 -14.21 10.50
CA VAL A 9 -0.55 -12.89 9.96
C VAL A 9 0.70 -12.55 9.20
N SER A 10 0.70 -12.97 7.94
CA SER A 10 1.70 -12.66 6.93
C SER A 10 1.66 -11.16 6.70
N HIS A 11 2.16 -10.40 7.68
CA HIS A 11 2.73 -9.09 7.43
C HIS A 11 3.98 -9.37 6.61
N ASP A 12 3.80 -9.53 5.31
CA ASP A 12 4.87 -9.54 4.34
C ASP A 12 5.46 -8.12 4.34
N PRO A 13 6.65 -7.89 4.93
CA PRO A 13 7.26 -6.56 4.94
C PRO A 13 7.97 -6.28 3.60
N SER A 14 7.75 -7.10 2.56
CA SER A 14 8.41 -6.97 1.25
C SER A 14 7.65 -6.07 0.26
N SER A 15 6.47 -5.55 0.60
CA SER A 15 5.71 -4.60 -0.25
C SER A 15 5.93 -3.11 0.09
N LEU A 16 7.12 -2.75 0.58
CA LEU A 16 7.52 -1.38 0.99
C LEU A 16 7.59 -0.33 -0.15
N ARG A 17 6.93 -0.53 -1.30
CA ARG A 17 6.91 0.46 -2.39
C ARG A 17 5.54 1.08 -2.69
N THR A 18 4.46 0.48 -2.19
CA THR A 18 3.11 1.08 -2.31
C THR A 18 2.24 0.62 -1.15
N LYS A 19 2.09 1.47 -0.15
CA LYS A 19 1.19 1.22 0.98
C LYS A 19 -0.25 1.09 0.47
N ARG A 20 -0.94 0.01 0.83
CA ARG A 20 -2.32 -0.25 0.38
C ARG A 20 -3.31 0.62 1.16
N ILE A 21 -4.47 0.90 0.58
CA ILE A 21 -5.50 1.77 1.19
C ILE A 21 -5.93 1.30 2.59
N GLY A 22 -5.97 -0.01 2.84
CA GLY A 22 -6.26 -0.55 4.17
C GLY A 22 -5.27 -0.10 5.24
N GLY A 23 -3.98 0.04 4.90
CA GLY A 23 -2.95 0.52 5.83
C GLY A 23 -3.14 2.00 6.18
N TYR A 24 -3.42 2.84 5.18
CA TYR A 24 -3.71 4.26 5.41
C TYR A 24 -4.96 4.47 6.27
N LEU A 25 -6.01 3.68 6.05
CA LEU A 25 -7.23 3.77 6.85
C LEU A 25 -7.01 3.34 8.30
N VAL A 26 -6.12 2.37 8.55
CA VAL A 26 -5.76 1.96 9.91
C VAL A 26 -4.96 3.05 10.63
N GLU A 27 -3.98 3.64 9.95
CA GLU A 27 -3.18 4.72 10.54
C GLU A 27 -3.98 6.00 10.78
N ALA A 28 -4.96 6.29 9.93
CA ALA A 28 -5.91 7.37 10.15
C ALA A 28 -6.90 7.08 11.31
N GLY A 29 -6.86 5.88 11.91
CA GLY A 29 -7.79 5.46 12.96
C GLY A 29 -9.22 5.21 12.47
N LEU A 30 -9.43 5.14 11.15
CA LEU A 30 -10.74 4.91 10.53
C LEU A 30 -11.10 3.42 10.51
N LEU A 31 -10.08 2.55 10.52
CA LEU A 31 -10.26 1.10 10.56
C LEU A 31 -9.32 0.47 11.58
N THR A 32 -9.70 -0.72 12.05
CA THR A 32 -8.83 -1.62 12.80
C THR A 32 -8.23 -2.69 11.87
N PRO A 33 -7.08 -3.28 12.21
CA PRO A 33 -6.52 -4.40 11.45
C PRO A 33 -7.50 -5.56 11.29
N ALA A 34 -8.33 -5.80 12.30
CA ALA A 34 -9.38 -6.82 12.26
C ALA A 34 -10.45 -6.50 11.19
N GLN A 35 -10.91 -5.25 11.11
CA GLN A 35 -11.87 -4.83 10.07
C GLN A 35 -11.27 -4.94 8.67
N VAL A 36 -9.98 -4.64 8.50
CA VAL A 36 -9.29 -4.85 7.22
C VAL A 36 -9.33 -6.31 6.81
N ASN A 37 -9.02 -7.23 7.72
CA ASN A 37 -9.07 -8.66 7.43
C ASN A 37 -10.48 -9.14 7.04
N VAL A 38 -11.50 -8.70 7.78
CA VAL A 38 -12.89 -9.04 7.46
C VAL A 38 -13.30 -8.49 6.09
N ALA A 39 -12.93 -7.25 5.75
CA ALA A 39 -13.21 -6.69 4.44
C ALA A 39 -12.48 -7.43 3.30
N LEU A 40 -11.26 -7.94 3.55
CA LEU A 40 -10.53 -8.76 2.59
C LEU A 40 -11.18 -10.13 2.37
N ASP A 41 -11.73 -10.74 3.42
CA ASP A 41 -12.45 -12.00 3.30
C ASP A 41 -13.78 -11.82 2.58
N ASP A 42 -14.52 -10.76 2.88
CA ASP A 42 -15.71 -10.36 2.14
C ASP A 42 -15.43 -10.11 0.66
N GLN A 43 -14.27 -9.55 0.32
CA GLN A 43 -13.86 -9.31 -1.05
C GLN A 43 -13.70 -10.61 -1.83
N LYS A 44 -13.16 -11.66 -1.20
CA LYS A 44 -13.02 -12.98 -1.81
C LYS A 44 -14.38 -13.64 -2.09
N VAL A 45 -15.36 -13.39 -1.21
CA VAL A 45 -16.68 -14.02 -1.30
C VAL A 45 -17.59 -13.28 -2.29
N ASN A 46 -17.61 -11.95 -2.23
CA ASN A 46 -18.57 -11.14 -3.00
C ASN A 46 -18.01 -10.59 -4.32
N GLY A 47 -16.68 -10.59 -4.50
CA GLY A 47 -16.02 -10.00 -5.67
C GLY A 47 -16.08 -8.46 -5.74
N LEU A 48 -16.60 -7.81 -4.70
CA LEU A 48 -16.68 -6.35 -4.61
C LEU A 48 -15.30 -5.72 -4.34
N ARG A 49 -15.14 -4.44 -4.67
CA ARG A 49 -13.92 -3.70 -4.32
C ARG A 49 -13.86 -3.49 -2.82
N PHE A 50 -12.65 -3.51 -2.26
CA PHE A 50 -12.41 -3.29 -0.83
C PHE A 50 -13.14 -2.04 -0.30
N GLY A 51 -13.07 -0.91 -1.02
CA GLY A 51 -13.75 0.31 -0.62
C GLY A 51 -15.29 0.22 -0.64
N GLU A 52 -15.86 -0.56 -1.55
CA GLU A 52 -17.32 -0.78 -1.61
C GLU A 52 -17.79 -1.61 -0.43
N ILE A 53 -17.00 -2.60 -0.02
CA ILE A 53 -17.28 -3.44 1.16
C ILE A 53 -17.26 -2.61 2.44
N LEU A 54 -16.27 -1.72 2.58
CA LEU A 54 -16.20 -0.80 3.72
C LEU A 54 -17.43 0.12 3.81
N ALA A 55 -17.88 0.63 2.67
CA ALA A 55 -19.07 1.47 2.57
C ALA A 55 -20.35 0.68 2.84
N ALA A 56 -20.50 -0.52 2.26
CA ALA A 56 -21.63 -1.40 2.46
C ALA A 56 -21.78 -1.84 3.92
N ARG A 57 -20.66 -2.03 4.63
CA ARG A 57 -20.63 -2.34 6.07
C ARG A 57 -20.82 -1.12 6.97
N GLY A 58 -20.81 0.08 6.41
CA GLY A 58 -20.95 1.34 7.16
C GLY A 58 -19.74 1.71 8.01
N TRP A 59 -18.57 1.09 7.79
CA TRP A 59 -17.35 1.39 8.55
C TRP A 59 -16.71 2.69 8.11
N VAL A 60 -16.71 2.94 6.80
CA VAL A 60 -16.15 4.16 6.20
C VAL A 60 -17.08 4.61 5.10
N LYS A 61 -17.37 5.92 5.02
CA LYS A 61 -18.16 6.47 3.92
C LYS A 61 -17.39 6.40 2.62
N GLN A 62 -18.07 6.12 1.51
CA GLN A 62 -17.46 6.07 0.18
C GLN A 62 -16.69 7.36 -0.16
N GLN A 63 -17.24 8.52 0.23
CA GLN A 63 -16.61 9.83 0.09
C GLN A 63 -15.26 9.94 0.83
N THR A 64 -15.14 9.34 2.01
CA THR A 64 -13.89 9.35 2.78
C THR A 64 -12.82 8.48 2.11
N ILE A 65 -13.24 7.36 1.51
CA ILE A 65 -12.35 6.47 0.76
C ILE A 65 -11.83 7.19 -0.49
N GLU A 66 -12.72 7.87 -1.21
CA GLU A 66 -12.39 8.67 -2.40
C GLU A 66 -11.46 9.83 -2.06
N TYR A 67 -11.74 10.57 -0.98
CA TYR A 67 -10.86 11.63 -0.48
C TYR A 67 -9.45 11.11 -0.16
N LEU A 68 -9.33 9.95 0.50
CA LEU A 68 -8.04 9.37 0.84
C LEU A 68 -7.26 8.95 -0.41
N MET A 69 -7.94 8.38 -1.41
CA MET A 69 -7.32 8.04 -2.69
C MET A 69 -6.79 9.30 -3.39
N GLU A 70 -7.62 10.34 -3.51
CA GLU A 70 -7.29 11.54 -4.25
C GLU A 70 -6.20 12.38 -3.58
N LYS A 71 -6.29 12.57 -2.25
CA LYS A 71 -5.46 13.55 -1.52
C LYS A 71 -4.23 12.97 -0.85
N VAL A 72 -4.17 11.65 -0.64
CA VAL A 72 -3.07 11.01 0.10
C VAL A 72 -2.32 10.04 -0.80
N ILE A 73 -3.04 9.13 -1.45
CA ILE A 73 -2.40 8.02 -2.18
C ILE A 73 -1.80 8.49 -3.51
N LEU A 74 -2.51 9.30 -4.30
CA LEU A 74 -2.02 9.81 -5.59
C LEU A 74 -0.77 10.72 -5.47
N PRO A 75 -0.75 11.77 -4.63
CA PRO A 75 0.39 12.69 -4.59
C PRO A 75 1.67 12.06 -4.02
N GLU A 76 1.56 11.09 -3.11
CA GLU A 76 2.72 10.37 -2.56
C GLU A 76 3.47 9.59 -3.66
N GLN A 77 2.75 8.98 -4.61
CA GLN A 77 3.34 8.20 -5.70
C GLN A 77 4.12 9.09 -6.69
N GLU A 78 3.67 10.33 -6.91
CA GLU A 78 4.32 11.26 -7.83
C GLU A 78 5.67 11.77 -7.29
N SER A 79 5.77 12.00 -5.98
CA SER A 79 7.02 12.46 -5.35
C SER A 79 8.14 11.41 -5.38
N LEU A 80 7.79 10.12 -5.40
CA LEU A 80 8.76 9.01 -5.38
C LEU A 80 9.40 8.77 -6.76
N GLN A 81 8.79 9.26 -7.85
CA GLN A 81 9.29 9.04 -9.20
C GLN A 81 10.38 10.03 -9.64
N GLN A 82 10.61 11.10 -8.86
CA GLN A 82 11.61 12.14 -9.18
C GLN A 82 12.98 11.93 -8.51
N GLN A 83 13.16 10.88 -7.70
CA GLN A 83 14.44 10.63 -6.99
C GLN A 83 15.34 9.56 -7.60
N ASP A 84 14.84 8.71 -8.51
CA ASP A 84 15.63 7.62 -9.12
C ASP A 84 16.39 8.00 -10.42
N SER A 85 16.30 9.24 -10.90
CA SER A 85 16.96 9.69 -12.14
C SER A 85 18.23 10.53 -11.94
N SER A 86 18.72 10.65 -10.69
CA SER A 86 19.89 11.48 -10.34
C SER A 86 20.98 10.66 -9.66
N GLY A 87 21.52 9.63 -10.33
CA GLY A 87 22.48 8.73 -9.70
C GLY A 87 23.18 7.75 -10.61
N ASP A 88 23.60 8.16 -11.82
CA ASP A 88 24.81 7.58 -12.38
C ASP A 88 25.61 8.68 -13.10
N SER A 89 26.68 9.09 -12.43
CA SER A 89 27.56 10.18 -12.83
C SER A 89 28.47 9.72 -13.96
N THR A 90 28.47 10.50 -15.04
CA THR A 90 29.65 10.77 -15.85
C THR A 90 30.91 10.90 -14.99
N HIS A 91 31.88 9.99 -15.17
CA HIS A 91 33.33 10.25 -15.01
C HIS A 91 34.01 9.58 -16.22
N GLN A 92 34.20 10.34 -17.29
CA GLN A 92 35.47 10.99 -17.64
C GLN A 92 36.42 9.98 -18.31
N SER A 93 36.40 10.04 -19.63
CA SER A 93 37.51 9.79 -20.51
C SER A 93 38.82 10.35 -19.95
N ASP A 94 39.79 9.47 -19.70
CA ASP A 94 41.21 9.81 -19.76
C ASP A 94 41.93 8.63 -20.44
N ASP A 95 42.45 8.96 -21.61
CA ASP A 95 43.55 8.38 -22.39
C ASP A 95 44.05 6.96 -22.06
N VAL A 96 43.96 6.06 -23.04
CA VAL A 96 44.99 5.03 -23.26
C VAL A 96 45.61 5.21 -24.63
N ASP A 97 46.48 6.22 -24.71
CA ASP A 97 47.52 6.33 -25.71
C ASP A 97 48.64 5.32 -25.43
N THR A 98 49.08 4.63 -26.49
CA THR A 98 50.46 4.18 -26.75
C THR A 98 51.12 3.08 -25.89
N VAL A 99 51.24 1.86 -26.45
CA VAL A 99 52.46 1.25 -27.05
C VAL A 99 52.13 -0.10 -27.70
#